data_AF-A0A938FWB3-F1
#
_entry.id   AF-A0A938FWB3-F1
#
_cell.length_a   1.000
_cell.length_b   1.000
_cell.length_c   1.000
_cell.angle_alpha   90.00
_cell.angle_beta   90.00
_cell.angle_gamma   90.00
#
_symmetry.space_group_name_H-M   'P 1'
#
loop_
_entity.id
_entity.type
_entity.pdbx_description
1 polymer ?
#
loop_
_entity_poly.entity_id
_entity_poly.type
_entity_poly.pdbx_seq_one_letter_code
_entity_poly.pdbx_strand_id
1 'polypeptide(L)'
;MSRAAIAAAAIALCLAVWAAPPPPAGTEEEELSTALAESSSSLELIRALERHLEKFPAAQRKAEIERALLKAAHEAQDQRRTLLYGERVLAREPEDIQTLDKVIRALLAREDRESSTRLLKYARRYEALVTELRKQPTPGKVTAGEWITGLDRGLGWALAAQARASGNLGRAGEALALAGKS
;
A
#
# COMPACT_ATOMS: atom_id res chain seq x y z
N MET A 1 51.27 -17.93 -49.14
CA MET A 1 51.82 -16.67 -49.70
C MET A 1 50.99 -15.52 -49.18
N SER A 2 51.67 -14.51 -48.66
CA SER A 2 51.20 -13.45 -47.76
C SER A 2 50.08 -12.56 -48.27
N ARG A 3 49.28 -12.04 -47.33
CA ARG A 3 48.88 -10.62 -47.29
C ARG A 3 48.32 -10.25 -45.92
N ALA A 4 49.15 -9.59 -45.11
CA ALA A 4 48.75 -8.82 -43.95
C ALA A 4 48.69 -7.34 -44.35
N ALA A 5 47.62 -6.63 -43.96
CA ALA A 5 47.66 -5.22 -43.56
C ALA A 5 46.26 -4.73 -43.12
N ILE A 6 46.09 -4.62 -41.80
CA ILE A 6 45.61 -3.45 -41.05
C ILE A 6 44.32 -2.76 -41.53
N ALA A 7 43.28 -2.83 -40.68
CA ALA A 7 42.45 -1.67 -40.35
C ALA A 7 41.85 -1.86 -38.94
N ALA A 8 42.37 -1.10 -37.98
CA ALA A 8 41.79 -0.91 -36.66
C ALA A 8 40.80 0.26 -36.72
N ALA A 9 39.58 0.10 -36.19
CA ALA A 9 38.71 1.21 -35.84
C ALA A 9 37.64 0.80 -34.81
N ALA A 10 37.89 1.20 -33.57
CA ALA A 10 36.96 1.58 -32.50
C ALA A 10 35.48 1.15 -32.59
N ILE A 11 35.10 0.18 -31.75
CA ILE A 11 33.70 0.00 -31.31
C ILE A 11 33.48 0.91 -30.11
N ALA A 12 32.97 2.11 -30.37
CA ALA A 12 32.53 3.05 -29.35
C ALA A 12 31.01 2.88 -29.11
N LEU A 13 30.69 2.42 -27.90
CA LEU A 13 29.71 2.99 -26.98
C LEU A 13 28.43 3.61 -27.57
N CYS A 14 27.30 2.89 -27.47
CA CYS A 14 25.98 3.52 -27.29
C CYS A 14 25.18 2.73 -26.24
N LEU A 15 25.50 2.95 -24.96
CA LEU A 15 24.52 2.77 -23.89
C LEU A 15 23.57 3.96 -23.95
N ALA A 16 22.51 3.86 -24.76
CA ALA A 16 21.38 4.77 -24.66
C ALA A 16 20.58 4.36 -23.41
N VAL A 17 20.98 4.89 -22.26
CA VAL A 17 20.08 5.02 -21.12
C VAL A 17 18.95 5.92 -21.60
N TRP A 18 17.74 5.35 -21.71
CA TRP A 18 16.54 6.11 -22.00
C TRP A 18 16.21 6.95 -20.76
N ALA A 19 16.88 8.09 -20.63
CA ALA A 19 16.40 9.17 -19.78
C ALA A 19 15.20 9.78 -20.50
N ALA A 20 14.00 9.56 -19.97
CA ALA A 20 12.84 10.34 -20.37
C ALA A 20 13.21 11.84 -20.22
N PRO A 21 12.89 12.70 -21.21
CA PRO A 21 13.19 14.11 -21.10
C PRO A 21 12.51 14.68 -19.84
N PRO A 22 13.18 15.59 -19.11
CA PRO A 22 12.58 16.24 -17.96
C PRO A 22 11.26 16.90 -18.41
N PRO A 23 10.20 16.84 -17.58
CA PRO A 23 8.93 17.48 -17.91
C PRO A 23 9.17 18.98 -18.16
N PRO A 24 8.43 19.61 -19.09
CA PRO A 24 8.67 21.01 -19.43
C PRO A 24 8.47 21.92 -18.22
N ALA A 25 9.29 22.96 -18.14
CA ALA A 25 9.29 23.91 -17.05
C ALA A 25 7.89 24.56 -16.86
N GLY A 26 7.33 24.52 -15.65
CA GLY A 26 6.00 25.02 -15.30
C GLY A 26 4.86 24.00 -15.41
N THR A 27 5.15 22.71 -15.53
CA THR A 27 4.12 21.65 -15.56
C THR A 27 3.79 21.13 -14.16
N GLU A 28 2.56 20.61 -13.99
CA GLU A 28 2.10 19.90 -12.78
C GLU A 28 3.14 18.88 -12.27
N GLU A 29 3.78 18.15 -13.19
CA GLU A 29 4.75 17.10 -12.87
C GLU A 29 6.06 17.67 -12.29
N GLU A 30 6.51 18.83 -12.77
CA GLU A 30 7.71 19.48 -12.22
C GLU A 30 7.46 20.01 -10.81
N GLU A 31 6.28 20.61 -10.56
CA GLU A 31 5.87 21.06 -9.23
C GLU A 31 5.80 19.88 -8.24
N LEU A 32 5.22 18.75 -8.66
CA LEU A 32 5.20 17.53 -7.86
C LEU A 32 6.62 17.02 -7.59
N SER A 33 7.47 16.94 -8.61
CA SER A 33 8.84 16.43 -8.48
C SER A 33 9.68 17.27 -7.51
N THR A 34 9.55 18.59 -7.57
CA THR A 34 10.25 19.52 -6.66
C THR A 34 9.75 19.34 -5.24
N ALA A 35 8.44 19.30 -5.02
CA ALA A 35 7.86 19.13 -3.69
C ALA A 35 8.23 17.79 -3.04
N LEU A 36 8.38 16.73 -3.85
CA LEU A 36 8.87 15.43 -3.41
C LEU A 36 10.35 15.45 -3.03
N ALA A 37 11.19 16.12 -3.81
CA ALA A 37 12.63 16.22 -3.56
C ALA A 37 12.95 17.01 -2.29
N GLU A 38 12.15 18.03 -1.97
CA GLU A 38 12.31 18.86 -0.77
C GLU A 38 11.79 18.20 0.51
N SER A 39 10.97 17.15 0.40
CA SER A 39 10.37 16.48 1.55
C SER A 39 11.39 15.58 2.26
N SER A 40 11.81 15.96 3.46
CA SER A 40 12.80 15.22 4.27
C SER A 40 12.17 14.25 5.27
N SER A 41 10.84 14.37 5.48
CA SER A 41 10.10 13.54 6.42
C SER A 41 8.73 13.12 5.85
N SER A 42 8.14 12.04 6.40
CA SER A 42 6.80 11.59 6.00
C SER A 42 5.73 12.66 6.24
N LEU A 43 5.88 13.53 7.25
CA LEU A 43 4.96 14.65 7.51
C LEU A 43 5.06 15.76 6.45
N GLU A 44 6.28 16.08 6.01
CA GLU A 44 6.49 17.04 4.92
C GLU A 44 5.96 16.50 3.60
N LEU A 45 6.23 15.23 3.31
CA LEU A 45 5.72 14.53 2.14
C LEU A 45 4.19 14.55 2.08
N ILE A 46 3.52 14.26 3.20
CA ILE A 46 2.06 14.37 3.30
C ILE A 46 1.57 15.77 2.93
N ARG A 47 2.18 16.81 3.51
CA ARG A 47 1.77 18.20 3.26
C ARG A 47 2.00 18.60 1.80
N ALA A 48 3.13 18.21 1.22
CA ALA A 48 3.45 18.48 -0.18
C ALA A 48 2.43 17.84 -1.13
N LEU A 49 2.14 16.55 -0.92
CA LEU A 49 1.18 15.79 -1.72
C LEU A 49 -0.27 16.27 -1.55
N GLU A 50 -0.67 16.63 -0.32
CA GLU A 50 -2.01 17.20 -0.06
C GLU A 50 -2.19 18.54 -0.78
N ARG A 51 -1.21 19.45 -0.69
CA ARG A 51 -1.23 20.72 -1.42
C ARG A 51 -1.28 20.51 -2.93
N HIS A 52 -0.56 19.52 -3.44
CA HIS A 52 -0.62 19.15 -4.85
C HIS A 52 -2.02 18.73 -5.27
N LEU A 53 -2.68 17.85 -4.51
CA LEU A 53 -4.06 17.42 -4.80
C LEU A 53 -5.10 18.52 -4.62
N GLU A 54 -4.86 19.48 -3.72
CA GLU A 54 -5.71 20.66 -3.57
C GLU A 54 -5.63 21.57 -4.79
N LYS A 55 -4.41 21.80 -5.32
CA LYS A 55 -4.18 22.61 -6.52
C LYS A 55 -4.61 21.89 -7.80
N PHE A 56 -4.43 20.57 -7.87
CA PHE A 56 -4.71 19.72 -9.01
C PHE A 56 -5.65 18.55 -8.62
N PRO A 57 -6.94 18.81 -8.36
CA PRO A 57 -7.88 17.79 -7.88
C PRO A 57 -8.17 16.68 -8.90
N ALA A 58 -7.91 16.96 -10.18
CA ALA A 58 -8.02 16.04 -11.32
C ALA A 58 -6.64 15.60 -11.84
N ALA A 59 -5.60 15.66 -11.00
CA ALA A 59 -4.25 15.19 -11.32
C ALA A 59 -4.28 13.80 -11.96
N GLN A 60 -3.60 13.65 -13.11
CA GLN A 60 -3.55 12.38 -13.83
C GLN A 60 -3.00 11.24 -12.96
N ARG A 61 -2.07 11.58 -12.05
CA ARG A 61 -1.40 10.65 -11.14
C ARG A 61 -2.04 10.57 -9.76
N LYS A 62 -3.27 11.05 -9.59
CA LYS A 62 -3.98 11.08 -8.30
C LYS A 62 -3.96 9.74 -7.56
N ALA A 63 -4.14 8.62 -8.26
CA ALA A 63 -4.11 7.29 -7.63
C ALA A 63 -2.74 6.94 -7.05
N GLU A 64 -1.65 7.31 -7.72
CA GLU A 64 -0.28 7.12 -7.23
C GLU A 64 0.01 8.02 -6.03
N ILE A 65 -0.43 9.28 -6.10
CA ILE A 65 -0.29 10.25 -5.01
C ILE A 65 -1.04 9.75 -3.77
N GLU A 66 -2.25 9.22 -3.91
CA GLU A 66 -3.01 8.66 -2.78
C GLU A 66 -2.34 7.41 -2.17
N ARG A 67 -1.68 6.56 -2.97
CA ARG A 67 -0.87 5.45 -2.44
C ARG A 67 0.36 5.95 -1.69
N ALA A 68 1.03 6.98 -2.19
CA ALA A 68 2.15 7.62 -1.50
C ALA A 68 1.72 8.28 -0.18
N LEU A 69 0.56 8.97 -0.19
CA LEU A 69 -0.05 9.55 1.01
C LEU A 69 -0.41 8.49 2.04
N LEU A 70 -1.00 7.36 1.63
CA LEU A 70 -1.26 6.23 2.53
C LEU A 70 0.04 5.72 3.18
N LYS A 71 1.09 5.50 2.37
CA LYS A 71 2.39 5.03 2.87
C LYS A 71 2.98 6.02 3.89
N ALA A 72 3.07 7.28 3.52
CA ALA A 72 3.63 8.32 4.38
C ALA A 72 2.80 8.51 5.66
N ALA A 73 1.47 8.47 5.57
CA ALA A 73 0.58 8.56 6.74
C ALA A 73 0.77 7.38 7.69
N HIS A 74 0.92 6.17 7.15
CA HIS A 74 1.18 4.99 7.97
C HIS A 74 2.54 5.07 8.67
N GLU A 75 3.59 5.50 7.98
CA GLU A 75 4.93 5.73 8.56
C GLU A 75 4.90 6.81 9.66
N ALA A 76 4.17 7.90 9.43
CA ALA A 76 3.97 8.98 10.40
C ALA A 76 3.01 8.64 11.55
N GLN A 77 2.46 7.41 11.59
CA GLN A 77 1.42 6.98 12.54
C GLN A 77 0.18 7.89 12.54
N ASP A 78 -0.10 8.57 11.42
CA ASP A 78 -1.30 9.39 11.25
C ASP A 78 -2.48 8.48 10.87
N GLN A 79 -3.17 7.98 11.89
CA GLN A 79 -4.32 7.09 11.71
C GLN A 79 -5.43 7.74 10.89
N ARG A 80 -5.68 9.05 11.08
CA ARG A 80 -6.74 9.76 10.36
C ARG A 80 -6.47 9.75 8.85
N ARG A 81 -5.25 10.07 8.44
CA ARG A 81 -4.85 10.05 7.02
C ARG A 81 -4.69 8.64 6.48
N THR A 82 -4.23 7.70 7.31
CA THR A 82 -4.18 6.26 6.93
C THR A 82 -5.57 5.76 6.55
N LEU A 83 -6.61 6.10 7.32
CA LEU A 83 -8.00 5.75 6.98
C LEU A 83 -8.46 6.45 5.72
N LEU A 84 -8.26 7.77 5.61
CA LEU A 84 -8.71 8.55 4.47
C LEU A 84 -8.15 8.03 3.15
N TYR A 85 -6.82 7.90 3.06
CA TYR A 85 -6.17 7.47 1.82
C TYR A 85 -6.26 5.97 1.61
N GLY A 86 -6.24 5.18 2.68
CA GLY A 86 -6.43 3.73 2.62
C GLY A 86 -7.79 3.36 2.03
N GLU A 87 -8.87 4.02 2.44
CA GLU A 87 -10.20 3.74 1.88
C GLU A 87 -10.35 4.18 0.43
N ARG A 88 -9.69 5.25 0.01
CA ARG A 88 -9.66 5.66 -1.40
C ARG A 88 -8.89 4.67 -2.26
N VAL A 89 -7.77 4.14 -1.76
CA VAL A 89 -7.04 3.05 -2.42
C VAL A 89 -7.92 1.81 -2.51
N LEU A 90 -8.54 1.38 -1.41
CA LEU A 90 -9.43 0.20 -1.40
C LEU A 90 -10.70 0.37 -2.23
N ALA A 91 -11.15 1.59 -2.50
CA ALA A 91 -12.27 1.82 -3.41
C ALA A 91 -11.92 1.41 -4.86
N ARG A 92 -10.65 1.48 -5.25
CA ARG A 92 -10.15 1.08 -6.58
C ARG A 92 -9.54 -0.32 -6.59
N GLU A 93 -8.80 -0.65 -5.53
CA GLU A 93 -8.01 -1.86 -5.39
C GLU A 93 -8.47 -2.60 -4.13
N PRO A 94 -9.69 -3.17 -4.16
CA PRO A 94 -10.32 -3.63 -2.94
C PRO A 94 -9.68 -4.93 -2.42
N GLU A 95 -8.83 -5.58 -3.21
CA GLU A 95 -8.07 -6.79 -2.87
C GLU A 95 -6.62 -6.50 -2.45
N ASP A 96 -6.23 -5.22 -2.33
CA ASP A 96 -4.91 -4.87 -1.80
C ASP A 96 -4.84 -5.22 -0.30
N ILE A 97 -4.29 -6.40 -0.03
CA ILE A 97 -4.14 -6.96 1.31
C ILE A 97 -3.24 -6.11 2.21
N GLN A 98 -2.26 -5.39 1.64
CA GLN A 98 -1.35 -4.53 2.39
C GLN A 98 -2.06 -3.25 2.82
N THR A 99 -2.95 -2.73 2.00
CA THR A 99 -3.80 -1.59 2.36
C THR A 99 -4.88 -2.00 3.37
N LEU A 100 -5.50 -3.18 3.21
CA LEU A 100 -6.45 -3.73 4.18
C LEU A 100 -5.84 -3.83 5.57
N ASP A 101 -4.62 -4.37 5.71
CA ASP A 101 -3.95 -4.47 7.01
C ASP A 101 -3.75 -3.09 7.67
N LYS A 102 -3.30 -2.09 6.91
CA LYS A 102 -3.09 -0.72 7.43
C LYS A 102 -4.39 -0.08 7.89
N VAL A 103 -5.47 -0.23 7.12
CA VAL A 103 -6.80 0.30 7.47
C VAL A 103 -7.36 -0.41 8.70
N ILE A 104 -7.23 -1.74 8.79
CA ILE A 104 -7.66 -2.52 9.97
C ILE A 104 -6.93 -2.03 11.23
N ARG A 105 -5.60 -1.85 11.17
CA ARG A 105 -4.80 -1.33 12.30
C ARG A 105 -5.25 0.07 12.73
N ALA A 106 -5.48 0.97 11.78
CA ALA A 106 -5.93 2.32 12.08
C ALA A 106 -7.36 2.36 12.67
N LEU A 107 -8.25 1.44 12.25
CA LEU A 107 -9.60 1.34 12.82
C LEU A 107 -9.61 0.73 14.22
N LEU A 108 -8.69 -0.17 14.54
CA LEU A 108 -8.61 -0.82 15.86
C LEU A 108 -8.28 0.13 17.00
N ALA A 109 -7.67 1.28 16.71
CA ALA A 109 -7.44 2.33 17.69
C ALA A 109 -8.71 3.09 18.09
N ARG A 110 -9.87 2.75 17.49
CA ARG A 110 -11.13 3.45 17.65
C ARG A 110 -12.20 2.47 18.14
N GLU A 111 -13.01 2.90 19.10
CA GLU A 111 -14.02 2.04 19.74
C GLU A 111 -15.46 2.45 19.39
N ASP A 112 -15.62 3.47 18.56
CA ASP A 112 -16.93 3.92 18.12
C ASP A 112 -17.61 2.91 17.17
N ARG A 113 -18.95 2.97 17.10
CA ARG A 113 -19.78 2.04 16.34
C ARG A 113 -19.51 2.10 14.83
N GLU A 114 -19.21 3.29 14.29
CA GLU A 114 -18.93 3.47 12.87
C GLU A 114 -17.61 2.80 12.49
N SER A 115 -16.55 3.09 13.24
CA SER A 115 -15.23 2.47 13.08
C SER A 115 -15.29 0.97 13.25
N SER A 116 -16.06 0.47 14.22
CA SER A 116 -16.25 -0.97 14.45
C SER A 116 -16.99 -1.64 13.28
N THR A 117 -17.96 -0.95 12.67
CA THR A 117 -18.66 -1.44 11.47
C THR A 117 -17.71 -1.56 10.28
N ARG A 118 -16.88 -0.52 10.05
CA ARG A 118 -15.87 -0.52 8.98
C ARG A 118 -14.79 -1.58 9.24
N LEU A 119 -14.36 -1.73 10.49
CA LEU A 119 -13.36 -2.72 10.90
C LEU A 119 -13.83 -4.13 10.59
N LEU A 120 -15.06 -4.47 10.97
CA LEU A 120 -15.65 -5.78 10.67
C LEU A 120 -15.69 -6.05 9.16
N LYS A 121 -16.08 -5.06 8.36
CA LYS A 121 -16.10 -5.16 6.89
C LYS A 121 -14.72 -5.48 6.33
N TYR A 122 -13.70 -4.71 6.70
CA TYR A 122 -12.36 -4.89 6.15
C TYR A 122 -11.67 -6.16 6.66
N ALA A 123 -11.87 -6.51 7.94
CA ALA A 123 -11.29 -7.73 8.52
C ALA A 123 -11.85 -9.01 7.89
N ARG A 124 -13.17 -9.07 7.60
CA ARG A 124 -13.76 -10.18 6.84
C ARG A 124 -13.20 -10.30 5.43
N ARG A 125 -12.96 -9.16 4.77
CA ARG A 125 -12.36 -9.16 3.43
C ARG A 125 -10.91 -9.65 3.47
N TYR A 126 -10.15 -9.23 4.48
CA TYR A 126 -8.78 -9.71 4.70
C TYR A 126 -8.75 -11.23 4.94
N GLU A 127 -9.63 -11.74 5.82
CA GLU A 127 -9.80 -13.19 6.05
C GLU A 127 -10.05 -13.95 4.73
N ALA A 128 -10.98 -13.48 3.90
CA ALA A 128 -11.28 -14.10 2.62
C ALA A 128 -10.04 -14.17 1.72
N LEU A 129 -9.28 -13.07 1.61
CA LEU A 129 -8.06 -13.04 0.79
C LEU A 129 -6.96 -13.96 1.32
N VAL A 130 -6.73 -13.99 2.64
CA VAL A 130 -5.77 -14.92 3.25
C VAL A 130 -6.17 -16.37 3.01
N THR A 131 -7.47 -16.67 3.09
CA THR A 131 -8.02 -18.01 2.82
C THR A 131 -7.82 -18.42 1.36
N GLU A 132 -7.98 -17.51 0.41
CA GLU A 132 -7.69 -17.78 -1.01
C GLU A 132 -6.19 -17.93 -1.26
N LEU A 133 -5.34 -17.08 -0.68
CA LEU A 133 -3.88 -17.18 -0.78
C LEU A 133 -3.35 -18.52 -0.27
N ARG A 134 -3.98 -19.09 0.75
CA ARG A 134 -3.63 -20.42 1.29
C ARG A 134 -3.81 -21.55 0.26
N LYS A 135 -4.71 -21.38 -0.71
CA LYS A 135 -4.94 -22.37 -1.78
C LYS A 135 -3.94 -22.23 -2.93
N GLN A 136 -3.19 -21.13 -2.98
CA GLN A 136 -2.23 -20.86 -4.04
C GLN A 136 -0.88 -21.54 -3.75
N PRO A 137 -0.08 -21.82 -4.80
CA PRO A 137 1.28 -22.31 -4.63
C PRO A 137 2.12 -21.35 -3.79
N THR A 138 3.02 -21.91 -2.99
CA THR A 138 3.99 -21.12 -2.23
C THR A 138 4.81 -20.21 -3.15
N PRO A 139 4.93 -18.90 -2.85
CA PRO A 139 5.77 -18.00 -3.63
C PRO A 139 7.24 -18.43 -3.59
N GLY A 140 7.94 -18.37 -4.72
CA GLY A 140 9.30 -18.93 -4.85
C GLY A 140 10.41 -18.29 -4.00
N LYS A 141 10.11 -17.23 -3.24
CA LYS A 141 11.06 -16.54 -2.35
C LYS A 141 10.95 -16.95 -0.88
N VAL A 142 9.99 -17.80 -0.51
CA VAL A 142 9.74 -18.25 0.87
C VAL A 142 9.54 -19.75 0.92
N THR A 143 9.89 -20.39 2.04
CA THR A 143 9.57 -21.80 2.23
C THR A 143 8.07 -22.01 2.45
N ALA A 144 7.57 -23.23 2.19
CA ALA A 144 6.16 -23.55 2.42
C ALA A 144 5.75 -23.34 3.90
N GLY A 145 6.63 -23.69 4.84
CA GLY A 145 6.39 -23.50 6.27
C GLY A 145 6.28 -22.01 6.67
N GLU A 146 7.19 -21.17 6.17
CA GLU A 146 7.15 -19.71 6.41
C GLU A 146 5.90 -19.08 5.80
N TRP A 147 5.53 -19.51 4.59
CA TRP A 147 4.32 -19.04 3.91
C TRP A 147 3.06 -19.36 4.71
N ILE A 148 2.87 -20.63 5.09
CA ILE A 148 1.71 -21.06 5.88
C ILE A 148 1.68 -20.36 7.24
N THR A 149 2.82 -20.24 7.93
CA THR A 149 2.90 -19.52 9.21
C THR A 149 2.49 -18.05 9.06
N GLY A 150 2.91 -17.39 7.97
CA GLY A 150 2.51 -16.03 7.66
C GLY A 150 1.01 -15.89 7.43
N LEU A 151 0.41 -16.81 6.68
CA LEU A 151 -1.03 -16.84 6.43
C LEU A 151 -1.83 -17.14 7.70
N ASP A 152 -1.42 -18.10 8.52
CA ASP A 152 -2.09 -18.44 9.77
C ASP A 152 -2.07 -17.24 10.74
N ARG A 153 -0.94 -16.52 10.82
CA ARG A 153 -0.85 -15.26 11.58
C ARG A 153 -1.83 -14.20 11.04
N GLY A 154 -1.90 -14.06 9.71
CA GLY A 154 -2.83 -13.15 9.07
C GLY A 154 -4.30 -13.50 9.36
N LEU A 155 -4.63 -14.80 9.37
CA LEU A 155 -5.97 -15.29 9.68
C LEU A 155 -6.35 -15.04 11.14
N GLY A 156 -5.47 -15.40 12.09
CA GLY A 156 -5.70 -15.13 13.52
C GLY A 156 -5.86 -13.64 13.80
N TRP A 157 -5.05 -12.79 13.16
CA TRP A 157 -5.19 -11.33 13.21
C TRP A 157 -6.57 -10.84 12.75
N ALA A 158 -7.03 -11.32 11.59
CA ALA A 158 -8.33 -10.95 11.06
C ALA A 158 -9.47 -11.38 11.99
N LEU A 159 -9.42 -12.61 12.52
CA LEU A 159 -10.42 -13.14 13.44
C LEU A 159 -10.47 -12.34 14.75
N ALA A 160 -9.32 -11.99 15.32
CA ALA A 160 -9.23 -11.14 16.50
C ALA A 160 -9.82 -9.74 16.26
N ALA A 161 -9.53 -9.14 15.09
CA ALA A 161 -10.10 -7.85 14.69
C ALA A 161 -11.63 -7.91 14.53
N GLN A 162 -12.15 -8.99 13.94
CA GLN A 162 -13.59 -9.22 13.82
C GLN A 162 -14.26 -9.44 15.18
N ALA A 163 -13.61 -10.17 16.09
CA ALA A 163 -14.11 -10.39 17.44
C ALA A 163 -14.25 -9.07 18.20
N ARG A 164 -13.21 -8.22 18.17
CA ARG A 164 -13.24 -6.88 18.79
C ARG A 164 -14.34 -6.00 18.20
N ALA A 165 -14.43 -5.95 16.87
CA ALA A 165 -15.47 -5.20 16.19
C ALA A 165 -16.88 -5.68 16.58
N SER A 166 -17.09 -7.00 16.62
CA SER A 166 -18.37 -7.61 17.01
C SER A 166 -18.74 -7.29 18.45
N GLY A 167 -17.76 -7.30 19.36
CA GLY A 167 -17.93 -6.89 20.75
C GLY A 167 -18.41 -5.43 20.87
N ASN A 168 -17.71 -4.51 20.21
CA ASN A 168 -18.09 -3.08 20.18
C ASN A 168 -19.47 -2.83 19.55
N LEU A 169 -19.92 -3.71 18.66
CA LEU A 169 -21.25 -3.64 18.03
C LEU A 169 -22.37 -4.25 18.90
N GLY A 170 -22.05 -4.82 20.06
CA GLY A 170 -23.00 -5.47 20.96
C GLY A 170 -23.32 -6.93 20.59
N ARG A 171 -22.52 -7.56 19.73
CA ARG A 171 -22.73 -8.93 19.24
C ARG A 171 -21.87 -9.92 20.02
N ALA A 172 -22.12 -10.03 21.33
CA ALA A 172 -21.26 -10.80 22.24
C ALA A 172 -21.08 -12.28 21.83
N GLY A 173 -22.15 -12.94 21.37
CA GLY A 173 -22.06 -14.34 20.92
C GLY A 173 -21.16 -14.51 19.68
N GLU A 174 -21.27 -13.61 18.71
CA GLU A 174 -20.39 -13.60 17.52
C GLU A 174 -18.94 -13.32 17.93
N ALA A 175 -18.71 -12.37 18.83
CA ALA A 175 -17.38 -12.03 19.32
C ALA A 175 -16.68 -13.21 19.99
N LEU A 176 -17.38 -13.94 20.87
CA LEU A 176 -16.84 -15.12 21.55
C LEU A 176 -16.52 -16.26 20.56
N ALA A 177 -17.42 -16.49 19.59
CA ALA A 177 -17.21 -17.51 18.58
C ALA A 177 -16.00 -17.21 17.67
N LEU A 178 -15.76 -15.93 17.36
CA LEU A 178 -14.60 -15.49 16.58
C LEU A 178 -13.30 -15.56 17.39
N ALA A 179 -13.32 -15.12 18.66
CA ALA A 179 -12.16 -15.19 19.55
C ALA A 179 -11.72 -16.63 19.84
N GLY A 180 -12.65 -17.59 19.87
CA GLY A 180 -12.30 -19.01 20.01
C GLY A 180 -11.62 -19.63 18.78
N LYS A 181 -11.59 -18.93 17.64
CA LYS A 181 -10.98 -19.39 16.38
C LYS A 181 -9.66 -18.69 16.05
N SER A 182 -9.37 -17.57 16.72
CA SER A 182 -8.17 -16.75 16.48
C SER A 182 -6.92 -17.31 17.12
#